data_AF-A0A2A3G0J8-F1
#
_entry.id   AF-A0A2A3G0J8-F1
#
_cell.length_a   1.000
_cell.length_b   1.000
_cell.length_c   1.000
_cell.angle_alpha   90.00
_cell.angle_beta   90.00
_cell.angle_gamma   90.00
#
_symmetry.space_group_name_H-M   'P 1'
#
loop_
_entity.id
_entity.type
_entity.pdbx_description
1 polymer ?
#
loop_
_entity_poly.entity_id
_entity_poly.type
_entity_poly.pdbx_seq_one_letter_code
_entity_poly.pdbx_strand_id
1 'polypeptide(L)' 'ARDILAKGCSIDLHPTVFRPGTAVQTMLGLAGVILTALDDTGTDYRILVRASFARYLAAWLIDAAEEYGTRPE' A
#
# COMPACT_ATOMS: atom_id res chain seq x y z
N ALA A 1 -6.66 -4.16 -1.47
CA ALA A 1 -5.34 -3.66 -1.03
C ALA A 1 -4.88 -2.47 -1.87
N ARG A 2 -4.82 -2.62 -3.20
CA ARG A 2 -4.44 -1.54 -4.15
C ARG A 2 -5.12 -0.20 -3.86
N ASP A 3 -6.43 -0.19 -3.67
CA ASP A 3 -7.19 1.06 -3.54
C ASP A 3 -6.91 1.80 -2.20
N ILE A 4 -6.46 1.09 -1.16
CA ILE A 4 -5.95 1.69 0.08
C ILE A 4 -4.59 2.35 -0.18
N LEU A 5 -3.69 1.62 -0.85
CA LEU A 5 -2.35 2.13 -1.16
C LEU A 5 -2.39 3.35 -2.11
N ALA A 6 -3.32 3.36 -3.06
CA ALA A 6 -3.52 4.46 -4.00
C ALA A 6 -3.91 5.79 -3.31
N LYS A 7 -4.47 5.75 -2.09
CA LYS A 7 -4.76 6.98 -1.31
C LYS A 7 -3.51 7.77 -0.91
N GLY A 8 -2.35 7.10 -0.85
CA GLY A 8 -1.12 7.71 -0.33
C GLY A 8 0.13 7.43 -1.17
N CYS A 9 0.00 6.73 -2.29
CA CYS A 9 1.11 6.34 -3.17
C CYS A 9 0.86 6.86 -4.59
N SER A 10 1.85 7.51 -5.17
CA SER A 10 1.74 8.13 -6.50
C SER A 10 2.14 7.24 -7.67
N ILE A 11 2.65 6.03 -7.41
CA ILE A 11 3.02 5.08 -8.47
C ILE A 11 1.76 4.42 -9.03
N ASP A 12 1.82 4.01 -10.29
CA ASP A 12 0.77 3.20 -10.89
C ASP A 12 0.81 1.78 -10.30
N LEU A 13 -0.20 1.45 -9.50
CA LEU A 13 -0.36 0.15 -8.85
C LEU A 13 -1.23 -0.82 -9.67
N HIS A 14 -1.59 -0.49 -10.91
CA HIS A 14 -2.39 -1.37 -11.75
C HIS A 14 -1.65 -2.69 -11.99
N PRO A 15 -2.28 -3.87 -11.88
CA PRO A 15 -1.58 -5.17 -11.96
C PRO A 15 -0.86 -5.41 -13.30
N THR A 16 -1.28 -4.74 -14.37
CA THR A 16 -0.58 -4.82 -15.66
C THR A 16 0.75 -4.05 -15.69
N VAL A 17 0.92 -3.07 -14.80
CA VAL A 17 2.10 -2.19 -14.66
C VAL A 17 2.96 -2.65 -13.48
N PHE A 18 2.39 -2.75 -12.29
CA PHE A 18 3.10 -3.15 -11.06
C PHE A 18 2.90 -4.64 -10.78
N ARG A 19 3.62 -5.46 -11.55
CA ARG A 19 3.50 -6.92 -11.60
C ARG A 19 4.21 -7.60 -10.41
N PRO A 20 3.82 -8.84 -10.04
CA PRO A 20 4.47 -9.58 -8.96
C PRO A 20 5.98 -9.69 -9.17
N GLY A 21 6.73 -9.55 -8.07
CA GLY A 21 8.19 -9.48 -8.08
C GLY A 21 8.76 -8.09 -8.36
N THR A 22 7.93 -7.12 -8.78
CA THR A 22 8.35 -5.71 -8.88
C THR A 22 8.50 -5.13 -7.47
N ALA A 23 9.62 -4.43 -7.24
CA ALA A 23 9.85 -3.67 -6.02
C ALA A 23 10.30 -2.26 -6.37
N VAL A 24 9.75 -1.25 -5.68
CA VAL A 24 10.10 0.16 -5.86
C VAL A 24 10.27 0.85 -4.53
N GLN A 25 11.18 1.82 -4.50
CA GLN A 25 11.24 2.80 -3.43
C GLN A 25 10.27 3.94 -3.74
N THR A 26 9.36 4.24 -2.83
CA THR A 26 8.32 5.24 -3.01
C THR A 26 7.93 5.89 -1.67
N MET A 27 7.01 6.85 -1.72
CA MET A 27 6.32 7.40 -0.57
C MET A 27 4.93 6.76 -0.44
N LEU A 28 4.54 6.40 0.79
CA LEU A 28 3.20 5.94 1.14
C LEU A 28 2.74 6.70 2.37
N GLY A 29 1.70 7.54 2.22
CA GLY A 29 1.19 8.35 3.33
C GLY A 29 2.32 9.15 3.98
N LEU A 30 3.12 9.87 3.19
CA LEU A 30 4.30 10.64 3.65
C LEU A 30 5.45 9.83 4.30
N ALA A 31 5.38 8.50 4.38
CA ALA A 31 6.48 7.65 4.81
C ALA A 31 7.25 7.08 3.61
N GLY A 32 8.58 7.13 3.64
CA GLY A 32 9.41 6.43 2.65
C GLY A 32 9.38 4.92 2.88
N VAL A 33 9.07 4.15 1.84
CA VAL A 33 8.90 2.69 1.89
C VAL A 33 9.54 2.00 0.68
N ILE A 34 9.86 0.71 0.83
CA ILE A 34 9.96 -0.22 -0.29
C ILE A 34 8.61 -0.93 -0.41
N LEU A 35 7.96 -0.81 -1.56
CA LEU A 35 6.73 -1.54 -1.87
C LEU A 35 7.05 -2.66 -2.85
N THR A 36 6.49 -3.85 -2.61
CA THR A 36 6.65 -5.03 -3.47
C THR A 36 5.30 -5.66 -3.76
N ALA A 37 4.99 -5.91 -5.04
CA ALA A 37 3.83 -6.73 -5.42
C ALA A 37 4.14 -8.21 -5.24
N LEU A 38 3.23 -8.93 -4.58
CA LEU A 38 3.38 -10.37 -4.31
C LEU A 38 2.48 -11.24 -5.20
N ASP A 39 1.40 -10.67 -5.74
CA ASP A 39 0.48 -11.33 -6.67
C ASP A 39 0.25 -10.51 -7.94
N ASP A 40 -0.47 -11.09 -8.90
CA ASP A 40 -0.87 -10.50 -10.19
C ASP A 40 -2.29 -9.91 -10.18
N THR A 41 -2.97 -9.94 -9.04
CA THR A 41 -4.33 -9.42 -8.86
C THR A 41 -4.35 -8.03 -8.22
N GLY A 42 -3.22 -7.57 -7.68
CA GLY A 42 -3.16 -6.31 -6.93
C GLY A 42 -3.84 -6.43 -5.57
N THR A 43 -3.81 -7.63 -4.98
CA THR A 43 -4.42 -7.89 -3.68
C THR A 43 -3.40 -8.13 -2.58
N ASP A 44 -2.17 -8.50 -2.92
CA ASP A 44 -1.10 -8.79 -1.98
C ASP A 44 0.17 -7.96 -2.23
N TYR A 45 0.60 -7.26 -1.19
CA TYR A 45 1.74 -6.35 -1.20
C TYR A 45 2.56 -6.50 0.07
N ARG A 46 3.88 -6.37 -0.09
CA ARG A 46 4.80 -6.20 1.03
C ARG A 46 5.26 -4.77 1.13
N ILE A 47 5.22 -4.23 2.34
CA ILE A 47 5.71 -2.89 2.67
C ILE A 47 6.87 -3.03 3.64
N LEU A 48 8.04 -2.55 3.24
CA LEU A 48 9.18 -2.35 4.14
C LEU A 48 9.29 -0.86 4.47
N VAL A 49 9.25 -0.53 5.76
CA VAL A 49 9.39 0.82 6.28
C VAL A 49 10.45 0.84 7.37
N ARG A 50 11.13 1.98 7.54
CA ARG A 50 12.01 2.20 8.70
C ARG A 50 11.20 2.05 9.99
N ALA A 51 11.73 1.30 10.96
CA ALA A 51 11.04 0.97 12.21
C ALA A 51 10.46 2.19 12.96
N SER A 52 11.15 3.34 12.93
CA SER A 52 10.66 4.58 13.57
C SER A 52 9.35 5.13 12.97
N PHE A 53 9.02 4.77 11.73
CA PHE A 53 7.79 5.19 11.04
C PHE A 53 6.70 4.10 11.07
N ALA A 54 6.99 2.90 11.60
CA ALA A 54 6.06 1.78 11.54
C ALA A 54 4.72 2.07 12.23
N ARG A 55 4.75 2.71 13.41
CA ARG A 55 3.52 3.10 14.12
C ARG A 55 2.68 4.12 13.34
N TYR A 56 3.34 5.12 12.78
CA TYR A 56 2.69 6.15 11.96
C TYR A 56 2.04 5.53 10.72
N LEU A 57 2.79 4.72 9.98
CA LEU A 57 2.28 4.09 8.77
C LEU A 57 1.14 3.10 9.06
N ALA A 58 1.22 2.36 10.16
CA ALA A 58 0.13 1.49 10.59
C ALA A 58 -1.15 2.29 10.90
N ALA A 59 -1.05 3.40 11.64
CA ALA A 59 -2.20 4.26 11.91
C ALA A 59 -2.80 4.85 10.62
N TRP A 60 -1.94 5.30 9.70
CA TRP A 60 -2.37 5.81 8.40
C TRP A 60 -3.07 4.74 7.56
N LEU A 61 -2.58 3.50 7.55
CA LEU A 61 -3.21 2.39 6.82
C LEU A 61 -4.59 2.02 7.38
N ILE A 62 -4.76 2.08 8.70
CA ILE A 62 -6.05 1.83 9.36
C ILE A 62 -7.05 2.91 8.95
N ASP A 63 -6.67 4.18 9.07
CA ASP A 63 -7.48 5.34 8.67
C ASP A 63 -7.87 5.26 7.17
N ALA A 64 -6.89 4.99 6.30
CA ALA A 64 -7.13 4.82 4.88
C ALA A 64 -8.07 3.63 4.54
N ALA A 65 -8.13 2.61 5.40
CA ALA A 65 -8.98 1.44 5.23
C ALA A 65 -10.43 1.65 5.70
N GLU A 66 -10.73 2.69 6.49
CA GLU A 66 -12.05 2.90 7.09
C GLU A 66 -13.18 2.94 6.05
N GLU A 67 -12.95 3.57 4.89
CA GLU A 67 -13.91 3.64 3.77
C GLU A 67 -14.31 2.25 3.23
N TYR A 68 -13.43 1.27 3.36
CA TYR A 68 -13.65 -0.11 2.90
C TYR A 68 -14.14 -1.02 4.04
N GLY A 69 -14.23 -0.49 5.27
CA GLY A 69 -14.60 -1.20 6.49
C GLY A 69 -16.10 -1.36 6.72
N THR A 70 -16.96 -0.83 5.84
CA THR A 70 -18.41 -1.03 5.94
C THR A 70 -18.88 -2.14 4.98
N ARG A 71 -19.31 -3.24 5.58
CA ARG A 71 -20.18 -4.20 4.91
C ARG A 71 -21.56 -3.53 4.83
N PRO A 72 -22.18 -3.38 3.66
CA PRO A 72 -23.56 -2.92 3.59
C PRO A 72 -24.47 -4.02 4.14
N GLU A 73 -25.20 -3.71 5.21
CA GLU A 73 -26.42 -4.39 5.65
C GLU A 73 -27.46 -3.37 6.08
#